data_AF-A0A2R6NQX7-F1
#
_entry.id   AF-A0A2R6NQX7-F1
#
_cell.length_a   1.000
_cell.length_b   1.000
_cell.length_c   1.000
_cell.angle_alpha   90.00
_cell.angle_beta   90.00
_cell.angle_gamma   90.00
#
_symmetry.space_group_name_H-M   'P 1'
#
loop_
_entity.id
_entity.type
_entity.pdbx_description
1 polymer ?
#
loop_
_entity_poly.entity_id
_entity_poly.type
_entity_poly.pdbx_seq_one_letter_code
_entity_poly.pdbx_strand_id
1 'polypeptide(L)'
;MQTYVQQAPWPEGTVPEGPLAKATIVTLFQLAHTVGLLGSINCCVLWAARKHLWSQPTIQEKVVRALLTPLLLGDFLHIALTVWALGEDKWDVNKWEGTLWITIITGFTLMIPRIAWHLGVGRYSERRDGQSGNKF
;
A
#
# COMPACT_ATOMS: atom_id res chain seq x y z
N MET A 1 16.92 -0.89 24.33
CA MET A 1 17.53 -2.15 23.87
C MET A 1 17.22 -2.25 22.38
N GLN A 2 18.24 -2.12 21.52
CA GLN A 2 18.06 -1.95 20.09
C GLN A 2 17.69 -3.27 19.40
N THR A 3 16.49 -3.35 18.84
CA THR A 3 15.90 -4.56 18.23
C THR A 3 16.64 -5.05 16.98
N TYR A 4 17.50 -4.23 16.37
CA TYR A 4 18.33 -4.66 15.23
C TYR A 4 19.32 -5.78 15.59
N VAL A 5 19.71 -5.90 16.87
CA VAL A 5 20.66 -6.93 17.33
C VAL A 5 20.01 -8.32 17.35
N GLN A 6 18.68 -8.41 17.44
CA GLN A 6 17.99 -9.70 17.52
C GLN A 6 17.80 -10.40 16.17
N GLN A 7 17.89 -9.65 15.06
CA GLN A 7 17.81 -10.21 13.71
C GLN A 7 19.18 -10.53 13.11
N ALA A 8 20.25 -10.24 13.86
CA ALA A 8 21.61 -10.49 13.47
C ALA A 8 21.97 -11.98 13.67
N PRO A 9 22.42 -12.70 12.63
CA PRO A 9 23.04 -14.02 12.82
C PRO A 9 24.41 -13.96 13.51
N TRP A 10 24.91 -12.76 13.86
CA TRP A 10 26.21 -12.55 14.48
C TRP A 10 26.10 -12.35 16.01
N PRO A 11 27.12 -12.76 16.78
CA PRO A 11 27.12 -12.63 18.23
C PRO A 11 26.90 -11.18 18.71
N GLU A 12 26.29 -11.03 19.88
CA GLU A 12 26.12 -9.72 20.52
C GLU A 12 27.47 -8.99 20.61
N GLY A 13 27.55 -7.78 20.07
CA GLY A 13 28.75 -6.93 20.10
C GLY A 13 29.63 -6.96 18.85
N THR A 14 29.39 -7.85 17.87
CA THR A 14 30.10 -7.82 16.58
C THR A 14 29.26 -7.15 15.51
N VAL A 15 29.24 -5.82 15.43
CA VAL A 15 28.67 -5.12 14.27
C VAL A 15 29.52 -5.47 13.04
N PRO A 16 28.93 -6.00 11.95
CA PRO A 16 29.67 -6.20 10.72
C PRO A 16 30.07 -4.82 10.18
N GLU A 17 31.34 -4.45 10.33
CA GLU A 17 31.90 -3.26 9.69
C GLU A 17 32.13 -3.58 8.22
N GLY A 18 31.09 -3.39 7.41
CA GLY A 18 31.15 -3.65 5.98
C GLY A 18 29.87 -3.27 5.24
N PRO A 19 29.94 -3.08 3.92
CA PRO A 19 28.74 -2.87 3.10
C PRO A 19 27.77 -4.05 3.24
N LEU A 20 26.47 -3.77 3.16
CA LEU A 20 25.38 -4.76 3.20
C LEU A 20 25.71 -6.00 2.35
N ALA A 21 25.42 -7.19 2.89
CA ALA A 21 25.63 -8.44 2.18
C ALA A 21 24.94 -8.39 0.81
N LYS A 22 25.65 -8.82 -0.25
CA LYS A 22 25.11 -8.82 -1.62
C LYS A 22 23.77 -9.55 -1.71
N ALA A 23 23.59 -10.62 -0.94
CA ALA A 23 22.33 -11.35 -0.86
C ALA A 23 21.17 -10.45 -0.40
N THR A 24 21.35 -9.66 0.66
CA THR A 24 20.36 -8.70 1.15
C THR A 24 20.01 -7.67 0.08
N ILE A 25 21.00 -7.12 -0.61
CA ILE A 25 20.79 -6.15 -1.70
C ILE A 25 19.92 -6.77 -2.81
N VAL A 26 20.25 -7.99 -3.25
CA VAL A 26 19.48 -8.70 -4.28
C VAL A 26 18.03 -8.95 -3.84
N THR A 27 17.82 -9.35 -2.58
CA THR A 27 16.47 -9.56 -2.05
C THR A 27 15.66 -8.27 -2.00
N LEU A 28 16.28 -7.13 -1.65
CA LEU A 28 15.61 -5.83 -1.67
C LEU A 28 15.20 -5.42 -3.09
N PHE A 29 16.07 -5.64 -4.09
CA PHE A 29 15.74 -5.37 -5.49
C PHE A 29 14.63 -6.28 -6.01
N GLN A 30 14.64 -7.57 -5.66
CA GLN A 30 13.58 -8.50 -6.05
C GLN A 30 12.25 -8.12 -5.40
N LEU A 31 12.26 -7.72 -4.13
CA LEU A 31 11.08 -7.20 -3.46
C LEU A 31 10.56 -5.94 -4.15
N ALA A 32 11.43 -4.96 -4.43
CA ALA A 32 11.05 -3.75 -5.14
C ALA A 32 10.46 -4.04 -6.52
N HIS A 33 11.04 -4.99 -7.26
CA HIS A 33 10.54 -5.41 -8.56
C HIS A 33 9.16 -6.08 -8.47
N THR A 34 8.96 -7.03 -7.55
CA THR A 34 7.67 -7.71 -7.37
C THR A 34 6.56 -6.75 -6.95
N VAL A 35 6.86 -5.80 -6.06
CA VAL A 35 5.92 -4.75 -5.65
C VAL A 35 5.61 -3.80 -6.83
N GLY A 36 6.62 -3.43 -7.62
CA GLY A 36 6.43 -2.63 -8.83
C GLY A 36 5.56 -3.32 -9.88
N LEU A 37 5.77 -4.62 -10.10
CA LEU A 37 4.92 -5.43 -10.98
C LEU A 37 3.48 -5.51 -10.47
N LEU A 38 3.28 -5.74 -9.17
CA LEU A 38 1.96 -5.76 -8.56
C LEU A 38 1.25 -4.40 -8.74
N GLY A 39 1.96 -3.29 -8.52
CA GLY A 39 1.45 -1.94 -8.79
C GLY A 39 1.05 -1.74 -10.25
N SER A 40 1.89 -2.21 -11.18
CA SER A 40 1.66 -2.12 -12.63
C SER A 40 0.44 -2.91 -13.07
N ILE A 41 0.26 -4.14 -12.57
CA ILE A 41 -0.91 -4.97 -12.84
C ILE A 41 -2.18 -4.27 -12.32
N ASN A 42 -2.15 -3.74 -11.10
CA ASN A 42 -3.30 -3.00 -10.56
C ASN A 42 -3.67 -1.78 -11.41
N CYS A 43 -2.70 -1.00 -11.87
CA CYS A 43 -2.93 0.13 -12.78
C CYS A 43 -3.54 -0.33 -14.11
N CYS A 44 -3.01 -1.40 -14.72
CA CYS A 44 -3.54 -1.95 -15.95
C CYS A 44 -4.98 -2.46 -15.79
N VAL A 45 -5.31 -3.14 -14.70
CA VAL A 45 -6.66 -3.64 -14.45
C VAL A 45 -7.64 -2.50 -14.19
N LEU A 46 -7.25 -1.49 -13.41
CA LEU A 46 -8.09 -0.29 -13.20
C LEU A 46 -8.32 0.47 -14.52
N TRP A 47 -7.29 0.58 -15.36
CA TRP A 47 -7.40 1.20 -16.67
C TRP A 47 -8.30 0.38 -17.61
N ALA A 48 -8.15 -0.94 -17.64
CA ALA A 48 -8.99 -1.84 -18.43
C ALA A 48 -10.45 -1.79 -17.96
N ALA A 49 -10.69 -1.78 -16.65
CA ALA A 49 -12.02 -1.62 -16.07
C ALA A 49 -12.65 -0.28 -16.49
N ARG A 50 -11.89 0.82 -16.44
CA ARG A 50 -12.37 2.13 -16.88
C ARG A 50 -12.67 2.20 -18.38
N LYS A 51 -11.83 1.59 -19.22
CA LYS A 51 -11.92 1.72 -20.68
C LYS A 51 -12.91 0.74 -21.30
N HIS A 52 -13.00 -0.49 -20.79
CA HIS A 52 -13.78 -1.56 -21.41
C HIS A 52 -15.09 -1.89 -20.69
N LEU A 53 -15.23 -1.54 -19.41
CA LEU A 53 -16.44 -1.86 -18.63
C LEU A 53 -17.34 -0.65 -18.37
N TRP A 54 -17.13 0.47 -19.06
CA TRP A 54 -17.97 1.67 -18.94
C TRP A 54 -19.46 1.38 -19.21
N SER A 55 -19.77 0.44 -20.11
CA SER A 55 -21.14 0.04 -20.44
C SER A 55 -21.80 -0.87 -19.39
N GLN A 56 -21.05 -1.40 -18.43
CA GLN A 56 -21.51 -2.37 -17.43
C GLN A 56 -21.01 -1.99 -16.02
N PRO A 57 -21.62 -0.96 -15.39
CA PRO A 57 -21.15 -0.40 -14.13
C PRO A 57 -21.16 -1.42 -12.97
N THR A 58 -22.07 -2.39 -13.00
CA THR A 58 -22.15 -3.47 -12.00
C THR A 58 -20.95 -4.41 -12.03
N ILE A 59 -20.40 -4.72 -13.21
CA ILE A 59 -19.19 -5.55 -13.33
C ILE A 59 -17.95 -4.71 -13.02
N GLN A 60 -17.92 -3.44 -13.44
CA GLN A 60 -16.85 -2.50 -13.09
C GLN A 60 -16.69 -2.39 -11.58
N GLU A 61 -17.79 -2.24 -10.83
CA GLU A 61 -17.74 -2.10 -9.38
C GLU A 61 -17.25 -3.38 -8.69
N LYS A 62 -17.63 -4.57 -9.18
CA LYS A 62 -17.14 -5.85 -8.66
C LYS A 62 -15.64 -6.02 -8.87
N VAL A 63 -15.14 -5.71 -10.07
CA VAL A 63 -13.70 -5.82 -10.40
C VAL A 63 -12.88 -4.84 -9.57
N VAL A 64 -13.34 -3.59 -9.49
CA VAL A 64 -12.66 -2.55 -8.71
C VAL A 64 -12.69 -2.91 -7.22
N ARG A 65 -13.81 -3.40 -6.67
CA ARG A 65 -13.87 -3.88 -5.28
C ARG A 65 -12.95 -5.08 -5.03
N ALA A 66 -12.93 -6.06 -5.94
CA ALA A 66 -12.05 -7.22 -5.83
C ALA A 66 -10.56 -6.84 -5.86
N LEU A 67 -10.22 -5.74 -6.53
CA LEU A 67 -8.85 -5.23 -6.62
C LEU A 67 -8.45 -4.32 -5.44
N LEU A 68 -9.36 -3.44 -5.00
CA LEU A 68 -9.10 -2.52 -3.90
C LEU A 68 -9.10 -3.20 -2.52
N THR A 69 -9.88 -4.27 -2.33
CA THR A 69 -9.95 -5.00 -1.04
C THR A 69 -8.58 -5.57 -0.60
N PRO A 70 -7.87 -6.37 -1.42
CA PRO A 70 -6.55 -6.89 -1.04
C PRO A 70 -5.50 -5.76 -0.94
N LEU A 71 -5.63 -4.69 -1.73
CA LEU A 71 -4.76 -3.53 -1.65
C LEU A 71 -4.90 -2.80 -0.31
N LEU A 72 -6.14 -2.56 0.13
CA LEU A 72 -6.42 -1.94 1.42
C LEU A 72 -5.92 -2.82 2.58
N LEU A 73 -6.13 -4.13 2.50
CA LEU A 73 -5.58 -5.06 3.48
C LEU A 73 -4.05 -4.99 3.52
N GLY A 74 -3.41 -4.87 2.36
CA GLY A 74 -1.97 -4.67 2.23
C GLY A 74 -1.49 -3.40 2.93
N ASP A 75 -2.20 -2.28 2.78
CA ASP A 75 -1.85 -1.02 3.47
C ASP A 75 -1.96 -1.15 4.99
N PHE A 76 -3.03 -1.80 5.48
CA PHE A 76 -3.21 -2.07 6.92
C PHE A 76 -2.10 -2.95 7.47
N LEU A 77 -1.76 -4.02 6.76
CA LEU A 77 -0.65 -4.90 7.14
C LEU A 77 0.68 -4.15 7.11
N HIS A 78 0.92 -3.30 6.12
CA HIS A 78 2.13 -2.47 6.07
C HIS A 78 2.25 -1.57 7.30
N ILE A 79 1.19 -0.82 7.63
CA ILE A 79 1.20 0.08 8.78
C ILE A 79 1.33 -0.72 10.08
N ALA A 80 0.60 -1.83 10.23
CA ALA A 80 0.66 -2.68 11.41
C ALA A 80 2.06 -3.28 11.61
N LEU A 81 2.70 -3.77 10.55
CA LEU A 81 4.06 -4.29 10.60
C LEU A 81 5.09 -3.19 10.90
N THR A 82 4.94 -1.99 10.31
CA THR A 82 5.83 -0.85 10.61
C THR A 82 5.72 -0.45 12.08
N VAL A 83 4.50 -0.35 12.63
CA VAL A 83 4.28 -0.01 14.04
C VAL A 83 4.76 -1.14 14.97
N TRP A 84 4.57 -2.40 14.57
CA TRP A 84 5.08 -3.56 15.32
C TRP A 84 6.61 -3.59 15.34
N ALA A 85 7.27 -3.31 14.22
CA ALA A 85 8.72 -3.23 14.10
C ALA A 85 9.34 -2.13 14.98
N LEU A 86 8.60 -1.05 15.26
CA LEU A 86 9.03 0.03 16.15
C LEU A 86 9.03 -0.34 17.65
N GLY A 87 8.34 -1.43 18.04
CA GLY A 87 8.38 -1.94 19.41
C GLY A 87 7.92 -0.91 20.46
N GLU A 88 8.79 -0.59 21.42
CA GLU A 88 8.51 0.36 22.51
C GLU A 88 8.63 1.83 22.07
N ASP A 89 9.42 2.13 21.03
CA ASP A 89 9.65 3.49 20.51
C ASP A 89 8.51 3.99 19.58
N LYS A 90 7.44 3.19 19.42
CA LYS A 90 6.28 3.51 18.57
C LYS A 90 5.57 4.82 18.91
N TRP A 91 5.73 5.34 20.13
CA TRP A 91 5.11 6.59 20.58
C TRP A 91 6.09 7.76 20.64
N ASP A 92 7.38 7.51 20.43
CA ASP A 92 8.44 8.53 20.52
C ASP A 92 8.71 9.14 19.14
N VAL A 93 7.73 9.91 18.66
CA VAL A 93 7.65 10.44 17.27
C VAL A 93 8.85 11.31 16.89
N ASN A 94 9.55 11.88 17.88
CA ASN A 94 10.76 12.69 17.69
C ASN A 94 12.00 11.85 17.31
N LYS A 95 12.00 10.54 17.57
CA LYS A 95 13.12 9.64 17.25
C LYS A 95 12.95 8.90 15.92
N TRP A 96 11.86 9.11 15.22
CA TRP A 96 11.58 8.40 13.98
C TRP A 96 12.58 8.81 12.88
N GLU A 97 13.31 7.83 12.35
CA GLU A 97 14.14 8.05 11.16
C GLU A 97 13.30 8.45 9.93
N GLY A 98 13.91 9.17 8.99
CA GLY A 98 13.24 9.64 7.76
C GLY A 98 12.58 8.51 6.94
N THR A 99 13.16 7.32 6.94
CA THR A 99 12.59 6.14 6.27
C THR A 99 11.26 5.71 6.89
N LEU A 100 11.10 5.81 8.21
CA LEU A 100 9.84 5.52 8.90
C LEU A 100 8.77 6.54 8.57
N TRP A 101 9.13 7.81 8.51
CA TRP A 101 8.23 8.86 8.07
C TRP A 101 7.73 8.64 6.65
N ILE A 102 8.62 8.28 5.72
CA ILE A 102 8.24 7.99 4.33
C ILE A 102 7.27 6.82 4.27
N THR A 103 7.57 5.70 4.95
CA THR A 103 6.69 4.52 4.92
C THR A 103 5.31 4.79 5.50
N ILE A 104 5.24 5.53 6.61
CA ILE A 104 3.97 5.90 7.26
C ILE A 104 3.17 6.87 6.37
N ILE A 105 3.78 7.95 5.89
CA ILE A 105 3.12 8.93 5.03
C ILE A 105 2.64 8.28 3.74
N THR A 106 3.48 7.47 3.09
CA THR A 106 3.10 6.75 1.87
C THR A 106 1.95 5.77 2.14
N GLY A 107 2.00 5.02 3.25
CA GLY A 107 0.92 4.13 3.67
C GLY A 107 -0.41 4.88 3.84
N PHE A 108 -0.41 5.98 4.60
CA PHE A 108 -1.61 6.81 4.77
C PHE A 108 -2.10 7.44 3.45
N THR A 109 -1.19 7.94 2.63
CA THR A 109 -1.51 8.55 1.33
C THR A 109 -2.15 7.56 0.36
N LEU A 110 -1.75 6.28 0.41
CA LEU A 110 -2.36 5.22 -0.39
C LEU A 110 -3.67 4.73 0.22
N MET A 111 -3.77 4.68 1.54
CA MET A 111 -4.92 4.19 2.28
C MET A 111 -6.13 5.14 2.19
N ILE A 112 -5.92 6.46 2.32
CA ILE A 112 -7.02 7.46 2.33
C ILE A 112 -7.88 7.40 1.05
N PRO A 113 -7.33 7.42 -0.17
CA PRO A 113 -8.11 7.30 -1.40
C PRO A 113 -8.85 5.96 -1.51
N ARG A 114 -8.25 4.87 -1.00
CA ARG A 114 -8.85 3.51 -1.04
C ARG A 114 -10.01 3.39 -0.07
N ILE A 115 -9.90 3.96 1.13
CA ILE A 115 -11.01 4.07 2.10
C ILE A 115 -12.09 4.99 1.53
N ALA A 116 -11.72 6.15 0.97
CA ALA A 116 -12.68 7.07 0.35
C ALA A 116 -13.46 6.39 -0.77
N TRP A 117 -12.79 5.58 -1.61
CA TRP A 117 -13.45 4.75 -2.62
C TRP A 117 -14.43 3.75 -1.99
N HIS A 118 -14.03 3.03 -0.93
CA HIS A 118 -14.89 2.03 -0.28
C HIS A 118 -16.09 2.67 0.44
N LEU A 119 -15.94 3.91 0.90
CA LEU A 119 -17.02 4.75 1.43
C LEU A 119 -17.93 5.33 0.32
N GLY A 120 -17.61 5.10 -0.95
CA GLY A 120 -18.43 5.48 -2.10
C GLY A 120 -18.09 6.82 -2.73
N VAL A 121 -16.98 7.46 -2.34
CA VAL A 121 -16.49 8.67 -3.01
C VAL A 121 -15.97 8.28 -4.40
N GLY A 122 -16.73 8.61 -5.43
CA GLY A 122 -16.41 8.27 -6.83
C GLY A 122 -17.20 7.09 -7.42
N ARG A 123 -18.21 6.55 -6.71
CA ARG A 123 -19.21 5.68 -7.35
C ARG A 123 -19.94 6.50 -8.42
N TYR A 124 -20.06 5.94 -9.63
CA TYR A 124 -21.13 6.33 -10.54
C TYR A 124 -22.43 6.04 -9.79
N SER A 125 -23.02 7.08 -9.22
CA SER A 125 -24.33 6.97 -8.60
C SER A 125 -25.32 7.12 -9.73
N GLU A 126 -26.02 6.04 -10.08
CA GLU A 126 -27.20 6.11 -10.94
C GLU A 126 -28.20 7.19 -10.44
N ARG A 127 -28.17 7.54 -9.14
CA ARG A 127 -28.96 8.62 -8.54
C ARG A 127 -28.45 10.04 -8.84
N ARG A 128 -27.18 10.26 -9.22
CA ARG A 128 -26.62 11.60 -9.48
C ARG A 128 -26.59 11.95 -10.96
N ASP A 129 -26.29 10.97 -11.81
CA ASP A 129 -26.14 11.20 -13.26
C ASP A 129 -27.37 10.72 -14.08
N GLY A 130 -28.34 10.05 -13.44
CA GLY A 130 -29.61 9.65 -14.05
C GLY A 130 -30.69 10.75 -14.15
N GLN A 131 -30.44 11.96 -13.64
CA GLN A 131 -31.42 13.07 -13.64
C GLN A 131 -31.09 14.24 -14.58
N SER A 132 -30.19 14.07 -15.55
CA SER A 132 -29.99 15.09 -16.62
C SER A 132 -30.59 14.69 -17.98
N GLY A 133 -31.45 13.68 -18.00
CA GLY A 133 -32.00 13.08 -19.23
C GLY A 133 -33.51 13.21 -19.42
N ASN A 134 -34.19 14.20 -18.82
CA ASN A 134 -35.57 14.48 -19.20
C ASN A 134 -35.94 15.96 -18.99
N LYS A 135 -35.72 16.75 -20.05
CA LYS A 135 -36.49 17.97 -20.30
C LYS A 135 -37.09 17.82 -21.70
N PHE A 136 -38.28 17.23 -21.75
CA PHE A 136 -39.27 17.57 -22.77
C PHE A 136 -40.00 18.82 -22.32
#